data_AF-A0A2D6RE43-F1
#
_entry.id   AF-A0A2D6RE43-F1
#
_cell.length_a   1.000
_cell.length_b   1.000
_cell.length_c   1.000
_cell.angle_alpha   90.00
_cell.angle_beta   90.00
_cell.angle_gamma   90.00
#
_symmetry.space_group_name_H-M   'P 1'
#
loop_
_entity.id
_entity.type
_entity.pdbx_description
1 polymer ?
#
loop_
_entity_poly.entity_id
_entity_poly.type
_entity_poly.pdbx_seq_one_letter_code
_entity_poly.pdbx_strand_id
1 'polypeptide(L)'
;MTRPSITLDYENAVAEELATTPLYQKVLSECKQECEFYLTSGGPKGAIAMDIVDIVDKYSEEHPQINVPLWAGIICVSLFPSLFADNAGAA
;
A
#
# COMPACT_ATOMS: atom_id res chain seq x y z
N MET A 1 23.97 2.99 -19.49
CA MET A 1 23.44 3.69 -18.30
C MET A 1 22.60 2.69 -17.55
N THR A 2 23.11 2.18 -16.44
CA THR A 2 22.38 1.29 -15.52
C THR A 2 21.23 2.10 -14.94
N ARG A 3 19.99 1.61 -15.09
CA ARG A 3 18.83 2.17 -14.39
C ARG A 3 19.19 2.21 -12.90
N PRO A 4 19.05 3.35 -12.20
CA PRO A 4 19.23 3.34 -10.75
C PRO A 4 18.25 2.30 -10.20
N SER A 5 18.78 1.25 -9.57
CA SER A 5 17.97 0.39 -8.73
C SER A 5 17.56 1.29 -7.58
N ILE A 6 16.33 1.80 -7.61
CA ILE A 6 15.64 2.25 -6.41
C ILE A 6 15.68 1.01 -5.52
N THR A 7 16.60 1.00 -4.58
CA THR A 7 16.95 -0.19 -3.82
C THR A 7 15.73 -0.53 -2.97
N LEU A 8 15.22 -1.75 -3.12
CA LEU A 8 14.15 -2.33 -2.30
C LEU A 8 14.33 -2.03 -0.79
N ASP A 9 15.58 -1.91 -0.35
CA ASP A 9 15.96 -1.54 1.03
C ASP A 9 15.45 -0.15 1.47
N TYR A 10 15.43 0.83 0.56
CA TYR A 10 14.90 2.16 0.85
C TYR A 10 13.38 2.14 1.02
N GLU A 11 12.69 1.41 0.15
CA GLU A 11 11.24 1.25 0.20
C GLU A 11 10.81 0.49 1.46
N ASN A 12 11.60 -0.50 1.91
CA ASN A 12 11.36 -1.22 3.16
C ASN A 12 11.55 -0.35 4.40
N ALA A 13 12.63 0.44 4.48
CA ALA A 13 12.85 1.34 5.62
C ALA A 13 11.75 2.41 5.71
N VAL A 14 11.35 2.96 4.57
CA VAL A 14 10.23 3.91 4.49
C VAL A 14 8.92 3.25 4.88
N ALA A 15 8.68 2.00 4.47
CA ALA A 15 7.50 1.24 4.87
C ALA A 15 7.45 0.97 6.37
N GLU A 16 8.56 0.59 6.99
CA GLU A 16 8.67 0.38 8.44
C GLU A 16 8.42 1.67 9.22
N GLU A 17 9.04 2.78 8.82
CA GLU A 17 8.83 4.09 9.44
C GLU A 17 7.36 4.50 9.32
N LEU A 18 6.81 4.41 8.10
CA LEU A 18 5.43 4.78 7.82
C LEU A 18 4.43 3.94 8.60
N ALA A 19 4.67 2.63 8.71
CA ALA A 19 3.83 1.69 9.43
C ALA A 19 3.68 2.05 10.92
N THR A 20 4.65 2.75 11.51
CA THR A 20 4.53 3.18 12.92
C THR A 20 3.72 4.47 13.10
N THR A 21 3.37 5.18 12.02
CA THR A 21 2.66 6.46 12.13
C THR A 21 1.18 6.24 12.46
N PRO A 22 0.61 7.04 13.40
CA PRO A 22 -0.81 6.92 13.74
C PRO A 22 -1.75 7.17 12.55
N LEU A 23 -1.38 8.07 11.65
CA LEU A 23 -2.15 8.37 10.45
C LEU A 23 -2.19 7.17 9.50
N TYR A 24 -1.03 6.55 9.24
CA TYR A 24 -0.98 5.35 8.42
C TYR A 24 -1.79 4.20 9.03
N GLN A 25 -1.68 3.97 10.34
CA GLN A 25 -2.46 2.93 11.02
C GLN A 25 -3.98 3.16 10.90
N LYS A 26 -4.41 4.42 10.92
CA LYS A 26 -5.82 4.77 10.68
C LYS A 26 -6.25 4.45 9.25
N VAL A 27 -5.47 4.88 8.25
CA VAL A 27 -5.75 4.61 6.83
C VAL A 27 -5.75 3.10 6.56
N LEU A 28 -4.75 2.37 7.07
CA LEU A 28 -4.66 0.92 6.95
C LEU A 28 -5.89 0.20 7.54
N SER A 29 -6.40 0.68 8.68
CA SER A 29 -7.60 0.12 9.30
C SER A 29 -8.86 0.35 8.45
N GLU A 30 -9.02 1.53 7.86
CA GLU A 30 -10.13 1.83 6.93
C GLU A 30 -10.02 0.97 5.66
N CYS A 31 -8.84 0.86 5.07
CA CYS A 31 -8.59 -0.06 3.95
C CYS A 31 -8.91 -1.51 4.29
N LYS A 32 -8.57 -1.96 5.51
CA LYS A 32 -8.88 -3.32 5.96
C LYS A 32 -10.39 -3.57 6.07
N GLN A 33 -11.16 -2.58 6.52
CA GLN A 33 -12.61 -2.67 6.61
C GLN A 33 -13.25 -2.72 5.22
N GLU A 34 -12.85 -1.81 4.33
CA GLU A 34 -13.37 -1.78 2.95
C GLU A 34 -13.01 -3.07 2.20
N CYS A 35 -11.79 -3.57 2.40
CA CYS A 35 -11.30 -4.76 1.72
C CYS A 35 -11.64 -6.08 2.45
N GLU A 36 -12.49 -6.09 3.48
CA GLU A 36 -12.81 -7.28 4.27
C GLU A 36 -13.36 -8.44 3.42
N PHE A 37 -14.18 -8.12 2.42
CA PHE A 37 -14.69 -9.11 1.47
C PHE A 37 -13.56 -9.82 0.73
N TYR A 38 -12.55 -9.08 0.25
CA TYR A 38 -11.43 -9.67 -0.48
C TYR A 38 -10.47 -10.44 0.43
N LEU A 39 -10.32 -10.01 1.69
CA LEU A 39 -9.54 -10.73 2.70
C LEU A 39 -10.15 -12.10 3.04
N THR A 40 -11.47 -12.24 2.92
CA THR A 40 -12.20 -13.47 3.25
C THR A 40 -12.49 -14.36 2.05
N SER A 41 -12.82 -13.78 0.91
CA SER A 41 -13.35 -14.48 -0.26
C SER A 41 -12.44 -14.44 -1.48
N GLY A 42 -11.34 -13.66 -1.40
CA GLY A 42 -10.48 -13.37 -2.53
C GLY A 42 -11.16 -12.42 -3.53
N GLY A 43 -10.36 -11.77 -4.37
CA GLY A 43 -10.89 -10.92 -5.43
C GLY A 43 -9.84 -10.49 -6.44
N PRO A 44 -10.26 -9.78 -7.49
CA PRO A 44 -9.35 -9.30 -8.52
C PRO A 44 -8.41 -8.23 -7.95
N LYS A 45 -7.10 -8.41 -8.18
CA LYS A 45 -6.04 -7.48 -7.73
C LYS A 45 -6.33 -6.01 -8.08
N GLY A 46 -6.96 -5.77 -9.24
CA GLY A 46 -7.29 -4.43 -9.71
C GLY A 46 -8.35 -3.72 -8.86
N ALA A 47 -9.37 -4.42 -8.39
CA ALA A 47 -10.41 -3.80 -7.55
C ALA A 47 -9.85 -3.43 -6.17
N ILE A 48 -9.10 -4.35 -5.55
CA ILE A 48 -8.39 -4.13 -4.29
C ILE A 48 -7.48 -2.89 -4.38
N ALA A 49 -6.70 -2.78 -5.47
CA ALA A 49 -5.79 -1.66 -5.64
C ALA A 49 -6.53 -0.32 -5.81
N MET A 50 -7.66 -0.29 -6.52
CA MET A 50 -8.47 0.92 -6.67
C MET A 50 -9.11 1.33 -5.34
N ASP A 51 -9.73 0.39 -4.63
CA ASP A 51 -10.38 0.66 -3.34
C ASP A 51 -9.36 1.22 -2.31
N ILE A 52 -8.14 0.68 -2.29
CA ILE A 52 -7.05 1.20 -1.45
C ILE A 52 -6.61 2.60 -1.89
N VAL A 53 -6.44 2.84 -3.20
CA VAL A 53 -6.03 4.16 -3.71
C VAL A 53 -7.08 5.21 -3.38
N ASP A 54 -8.37 4.93 -3.56
CA ASP A 54 -9.46 5.86 -3.30
C ASP A 54 -9.51 6.28 -1.82
N ILE A 55 -9.31 5.32 -0.90
CA ILE A 55 -9.23 5.63 0.54
C ILE A 55 -8.01 6.50 0.83
N VAL A 56 -6.84 6.14 0.30
CA VAL A 56 -5.60 6.92 0.54
C VAL A 56 -5.72 8.34 -0.04
N ASP A 57 -6.33 8.48 -1.23
CA ASP A 57 -6.54 9.76 -1.91
C ASP A 57 -7.46 10.68 -1.10
N LYS A 58 -8.56 10.15 -0.56
CA LYS A 58 -9.44 10.87 0.38
C LYS A 58 -8.69 11.45 1.57
N TYR A 59 -7.76 10.70 2.16
CA TYR A 59 -6.94 11.23 3.26
C TYR A 59 -5.92 12.27 2.78
N SER A 60 -5.46 12.19 1.54
CA SER A 60 -4.50 13.14 0.98
C SER A 60 -5.09 14.55 0.84
N GLU A 61 -6.41 14.67 0.68
CA GLU A 61 -7.12 15.96 0.66
C GLU A 61 -6.94 16.75 1.97
N GLU A 62 -6.96 16.06 3.11
CA GLU A 62 -6.77 16.65 4.45
C GLU A 62 -5.30 16.60 4.93
N HIS A 63 -4.48 15.78 4.27
CA HIS A 63 -3.08 15.53 4.63
C HIS A 63 -2.16 15.57 3.39
N PRO A 64 -1.76 16.79 2.95
CA PRO A 64 -0.95 16.97 1.74
C PRO A 64 0.41 16.27 1.75
N GLN A 65 0.89 15.83 2.93
CA GLN A 65 2.11 15.04 3.07
C GLN A 65 1.95 13.57 2.64
N ILE A 66 0.73 13.10 2.39
CA ILE A 66 0.47 11.74 1.93
C ILE A 66 0.92 11.61 0.47
N ASN A 67 1.86 10.71 0.23
CA ASN A 67 2.20 10.24 -1.10
C ASN A 67 1.28 9.05 -1.43
N VAL A 68 0.21 9.32 -2.18
CA VAL A 68 -0.83 8.32 -2.47
C VAL A 68 -0.27 7.04 -3.08
N PRO A 69 0.57 7.07 -4.14
CA PRO A 69 1.18 5.86 -4.70
C PRO A 69 1.99 5.04 -3.68
N LEU A 70 2.80 5.71 -2.85
CA LEU A 70 3.64 5.04 -1.86
C LEU A 70 2.79 4.35 -0.79
N TRP A 71 1.84 5.08 -0.20
CA TRP A 71 0.98 4.57 0.87
C TRP A 71 0.10 3.43 0.36
N ALA A 72 -0.52 3.59 -0.82
CA ALA A 72 -1.33 2.55 -1.44
C ALA A 72 -0.51 1.29 -1.72
N GLY A 73 0.72 1.44 -2.23
CA GLY A 73 1.64 0.33 -2.46
C GLY A 73 1.96 -0.45 -1.18
N ILE A 74 2.33 0.26 -0.10
CA ILE A 74 2.67 -0.37 1.19
C ILE A 74 1.43 -1.06 1.79
N ILE A 75 0.24 -0.43 1.71
CA ILE A 75 -1.01 -1.02 2.20
C ILE A 75 -1.38 -2.27 1.39
N CYS A 76 -1.23 -2.25 0.07
CA CYS A 76 -1.49 -3.41 -0.79
C CYS A 76 -0.63 -4.61 -0.38
N VAL A 77 0.68 -4.40 -0.20
CA VAL A 77 1.61 -5.46 0.23
C VAL A 77 1.31 -5.92 1.67
N SER A 78 0.90 -5.00 2.55
CA SER A 78 0.58 -5.30 3.96
C SER A 78 -0.69 -6.16 4.11
N LEU A 79 -1.76 -5.83 3.39
CA LEU A 79 -3.04 -6.54 3.49
C LEU A 79 -3.07 -7.80 2.64
N PHE A 80 -2.36 -7.81 1.51
CA PHE A 80 -2.44 -8.85 0.50
C PHE A 80 -1.06 -9.28 -0.01
N PRO A 81 -0.15 -9.74 0.88
CA PRO A 81 1.24 -10.04 0.53
C PRO A 81 1.33 -11.04 -0.62
N SER A 82 0.57 -12.13 -0.60
CA SER A 82 0.59 -13.14 -1.67
C SER A 82 0.04 -12.65 -3.02
N LEU A 83 -0.79 -11.60 -3.03
CA LEU A 83 -1.32 -11.04 -4.27
C LEU A 83 -0.35 -10.01 -4.88
N PHE A 84 0.48 -9.36 -4.06
CA PHE A 84 1.37 -8.30 -4.53
C PHE A 84 2.88 -8.64 -4.41
N ALA A 85 3.24 -9.81 -3.90
CA ALA A 85 4.63 -10.29 -3.78
C ALA A 85 5.34 -10.50 -5.14
N ASP A 86 4.60 -10.76 -6.22
CA ASP A 86 5.19 -11.14 -7.53
C ASP A 86 5.95 -10.00 -8.24
N ASN A 87 5.85 -8.76 -7.74
CA ASN A 87 6.57 -7.61 -8.33
C ASN A 87 7.86 -7.23 -7.57
N ALA A 88 8.16 -7.89 -6.45
CA ALA A 88 9.35 -7.58 -5.64
C ALA A 88 10.56 -8.49 -5.94
N GLY A 89 10.44 -9.45 -6.87
CA GLY A 89 11.45 -10.50 -7.07
C GLY A 89 11.63 -11.02 -8.50
N ALA A 90 11.22 -10.29 -9.53
CA ALA A 90 11.57 -10.63 -10.91
C ALA A 90 12.75 -9.78 -11.38
N ALA A 91 13.96 -10.15 -10.93
CA ALA A 91 15.24 -9.69 -11.47
C ALA A 91 16.05 -10.90 -11.95
#